data_AF-A0A828ZIB4-F1
#
_entry.id   AF-A0A828ZIB4-F1
#
_cell.length_a   1.000
_cell.length_b   1.000
_cell.length_c   1.000
_cell.angle_alpha   90.00
_cell.angle_beta   90.00
_cell.angle_gamma   90.00
#
_symmetry.space_group_name_H-M   'P 1'
#
loop_
_entity.id
_entity.type
_entity.pdbx_description
1 polymer ?
#
loop_
_entity_poly.entity_id
_entity_poly.type
_entity_poly.pdbx_seq_one_letter_code
_entity_poly.pdbx_strand_id
1 'polypeptide(L)'
;MKKIDEKLAAEISLKKPAVSNSRLSNSRLSGQTLGKSQPALSFDAMTIVGNLNKTNAKKLSDFMSVEPQIRLWDILQTKFKAKALQEKVYIEYDKVKADTWDRRNMRVEFNPNKLTHEEMIWLKQNIIDYMEDDGFTRLDLAFDFEDDLSDYYAMTDKAVKKTVFYGRNGKPETKYFGVRDSDRFIRIYNKKQERKDNADVEVVSEHLWRVEVELKRDMVDYWNDCFNDLHILKPAWATLEKINEQAMVYTLLHEESMWGKLSKNTKTKFKKLIREISPIDLTELMKSTLKANEKQLQKQIDFWQREFRFWK
;
A
#
# COMPACT_ATOMS: atom_id res chain seq x y z
N MET A 1 -78.97 6.96 15.14
CA MET A 1 -78.20 6.10 16.06
C MET A 1 -76.93 6.85 16.42
N LYS A 2 -76.88 7.48 17.59
CA LYS A 2 -76.03 7.10 18.74
C LYS A 2 -74.55 6.97 18.32
N LYS A 3 -73.73 8.01 18.55
CA LYS A 3 -72.82 8.19 19.71
C LYS A 3 -71.78 7.06 19.80
N ILE A 4 -70.51 7.47 20.01
CA ILE A 4 -69.26 6.68 20.14
C ILE A 4 -68.53 6.65 18.77
N ASP A 5 -67.42 7.35 18.50
CA ASP A 5 -66.38 7.91 19.38
C ASP A 5 -65.75 9.20 18.81
N GLU A 6 -66.06 10.32 19.46
CA GLU A 6 -65.35 11.61 19.43
C GLU A 6 -64.04 11.56 20.22
N LYS A 7 -63.26 10.48 20.10
CA LYS A 7 -62.04 10.26 20.90
C LYS A 7 -60.72 10.38 20.13
N LEU A 8 -60.75 10.83 18.86
CA LEU A 8 -59.52 11.01 18.07
C LEU A 8 -59.24 12.45 17.63
N ALA A 9 -60.11 13.42 17.95
CA ALA A 9 -60.02 14.79 17.45
C ALA A 9 -59.84 15.88 18.51
N ALA A 10 -59.66 15.52 19.79
CA ALA A 10 -59.55 16.49 20.90
C ALA A 10 -58.51 16.12 21.97
N GLU A 11 -57.35 15.60 21.55
CA GLU A 11 -56.08 15.72 22.29
C GLU A 11 -55.15 16.57 21.40
N ILE A 12 -55.29 17.90 21.44
CA ILE A 12 -54.44 18.76 22.28
C ILE A 12 -52.98 18.60 21.80
N SER A 13 -52.51 19.36 20.80
CA SER A 13 -52.39 20.82 20.83
C SER A 13 -51.98 21.34 22.22
N LEU A 14 -50.78 20.96 22.68
CA LEU A 14 -49.96 21.73 23.62
C LEU A 14 -48.56 21.10 23.71
N LYS A 15 -47.63 21.58 22.87
CA LYS A 15 -46.23 21.86 23.27
C LYS A 15 -45.51 22.68 22.20
N LYS A 16 -45.31 23.95 22.54
CA LYS A 16 -44.46 24.96 21.90
C LYS A 16 -43.00 24.48 21.76
N PRO A 17 -42.20 25.12 20.89
CA PRO A 17 -40.87 24.63 20.54
C PRO A 17 -39.89 24.78 21.71
N ALA A 18 -39.18 23.71 22.03
CA ALA A 18 -38.05 23.77 22.95
C ALA A 18 -36.78 24.06 22.16
N VAL A 19 -36.26 25.27 22.33
CA VAL A 19 -34.86 25.61 22.06
C VAL A 19 -33.99 24.79 23.02
N SER A 20 -33.08 23.96 22.50
CA SER A 20 -31.92 23.51 23.26
C SER A 20 -30.68 23.40 22.36
N ASN A 21 -29.86 24.43 22.52
CA ASN A 21 -28.42 24.55 22.31
C ASN A 21 -27.63 23.32 21.83
N SER A 22 -27.01 23.53 20.66
CA SER A 22 -25.59 23.25 20.35
C SER A 22 -25.00 21.91 20.81
N ARG A 23 -24.92 20.97 19.87
CA ARG A 23 -23.66 20.27 19.62
C ARG A 23 -23.24 20.56 18.20
N LEU A 24 -22.38 21.56 18.07
CA LEU A 24 -21.52 21.74 16.91
C LEU A 24 -20.81 20.40 16.67
N SER A 25 -21.29 19.68 15.66
CA SER A 25 -20.49 18.67 15.01
C SER A 25 -19.31 19.45 14.41
N ASN A 26 -18.15 19.33 15.04
CA ASN A 26 -16.88 19.66 14.41
C ASN A 26 -16.64 18.63 13.30
N SER A 27 -17.44 18.73 12.23
CA SER A 27 -17.01 18.33 10.90
C SER A 27 -15.83 19.23 10.60
N ARG A 28 -14.63 18.69 10.84
CA ARG A 28 -13.40 19.33 10.40
C ARG A 28 -13.57 19.49 8.89
N LEU A 29 -13.79 20.73 8.47
CA LEU A 29 -13.59 21.17 7.10
C LEU A 29 -12.29 20.53 6.64
N SER A 30 -12.41 19.72 5.59
CA SER A 30 -11.30 19.15 4.83
C SER A 30 -10.17 20.18 4.79
N GLY A 31 -9.03 19.85 5.39
CA GLY A 31 -7.83 20.66 5.26
C GLY A 31 -7.64 20.99 3.80
N GLN A 32 -7.51 22.29 3.49
CA GLN A 32 -7.39 22.79 2.13
C GLN A 32 -6.26 22.03 1.42
N THR A 33 -6.61 21.11 0.53
CA THR A 33 -5.73 20.54 -0.50
C THR A 33 -5.57 21.50 -1.69
N LEU A 34 -5.67 22.82 -1.46
CA LEU A 34 -5.42 23.80 -2.50
C LEU A 34 -3.93 23.78 -2.85
N GLY A 35 -3.61 23.26 -4.04
CA GLY A 35 -2.30 23.41 -4.68
C GLY A 35 -1.41 22.17 -4.75
N LYS A 36 -1.84 20.99 -4.28
CA LYS A 36 -1.07 19.75 -4.42
C LYS A 36 -1.69 18.79 -5.42
N SER A 37 -0.89 18.31 -6.36
CA SER A 37 -1.29 17.26 -7.29
C SER A 37 -1.60 15.98 -6.53
N GLN A 38 -2.68 15.30 -6.93
CA GLN A 38 -2.97 13.94 -6.48
C GLN A 38 -1.80 13.03 -6.87
N PRO A 39 -1.30 12.15 -5.98
CA PRO A 39 -0.21 11.26 -6.33
C PRO A 39 -0.65 10.28 -7.42
N ALA A 40 0.26 9.93 -8.32
CA ALA A 40 -0.01 8.83 -9.25
C ALA A 40 0.02 7.50 -8.46
N LEU A 41 -0.95 6.62 -8.73
CA LEU A 41 -1.11 5.35 -8.02
C LEU A 41 -1.06 4.17 -8.99
N SER A 42 -0.28 3.15 -8.65
CA SER A 42 -0.23 1.87 -9.37
C SER A 42 0.22 0.72 -8.47
N PHE A 43 0.01 -0.52 -8.92
CA PHE A 43 0.76 -1.65 -8.38
C PHE A 43 2.18 -1.67 -8.96
N ASP A 44 3.21 -1.84 -8.13
CA ASP A 44 4.62 -1.82 -8.55
C ASP A 44 5.31 -3.19 -8.43
N ALA A 45 4.67 -4.15 -7.75
CA ALA A 45 5.10 -5.53 -7.74
C ALA A 45 3.92 -6.46 -7.48
N MET A 46 3.94 -7.61 -8.15
CA MET A 46 3.00 -8.71 -7.96
C MET A 46 3.77 -10.00 -7.80
N THR A 47 3.31 -10.85 -6.87
CA THR A 47 3.78 -12.23 -6.77
C THR A 47 2.58 -13.16 -6.70
N ILE A 48 2.41 -13.99 -7.72
CA ILE A 48 1.40 -15.04 -7.79
C ILE A 48 2.09 -16.35 -7.44
N VAL A 49 1.48 -17.09 -6.51
CA VAL A 49 1.96 -18.41 -6.11
C VAL A 49 0.84 -19.40 -6.38
N GLY A 50 1.19 -20.59 -6.86
CA GLY A 50 0.26 -21.67 -7.18
C GLY A 50 0.93 -23.03 -7.12
N ASN A 51 0.15 -24.07 -7.35
CA ASN A 51 0.61 -25.44 -7.49
C ASN A 51 0.67 -25.84 -8.96
N LEU A 52 1.78 -26.47 -9.34
CA LEU A 52 1.96 -27.09 -10.64
C LEU A 52 2.04 -28.60 -10.45
N ASN A 53 1.08 -29.32 -11.04
CA ASN A 53 1.10 -30.78 -11.01
C ASN A 53 2.26 -31.32 -11.86
N LYS A 54 2.62 -32.60 -11.67
CA LYS A 54 3.79 -33.21 -12.33
C LYS A 54 3.72 -33.13 -13.87
N THR A 55 2.53 -33.27 -14.44
CA THR A 55 2.31 -33.23 -15.89
C THR A 55 2.52 -31.83 -16.43
N ASN A 56 1.92 -30.81 -15.79
CA ASN A 56 2.06 -29.41 -16.19
C ASN A 56 3.47 -28.89 -15.94
N ALA A 57 4.15 -29.35 -14.88
CA ALA A 57 5.56 -29.01 -14.62
C ALA A 57 6.47 -29.46 -15.76
N LYS A 58 6.29 -30.71 -16.23
CA LYS A 58 7.03 -31.19 -17.40
C LYS A 58 6.67 -30.40 -18.66
N LYS A 59 5.38 -30.26 -18.97
CA LYS A 59 4.92 -29.51 -20.16
C LYS A 59 5.48 -28.08 -20.20
N LEU A 60 5.46 -27.39 -19.06
CA LEU A 60 5.91 -26.03 -18.96
C LEU A 60 7.44 -25.94 -19.08
N SER A 61 8.18 -26.85 -18.45
CA SER A 61 9.63 -26.95 -18.63
C SER A 61 10.02 -27.24 -20.07
N ASP A 62 9.32 -28.15 -20.75
CA ASP A 62 9.56 -28.51 -22.15
C ASP A 62 9.29 -27.30 -23.06
N PHE A 63 8.17 -26.61 -22.86
CA PHE A 63 7.83 -25.35 -23.55
C PHE A 63 8.90 -24.27 -23.36
N MET A 64 9.29 -24.01 -22.11
CA MET A 64 10.29 -22.99 -21.79
C MET A 64 11.69 -23.29 -22.37
N SER A 65 11.98 -24.56 -22.63
CA SER A 65 13.27 -24.98 -23.19
C SER A 65 13.40 -24.67 -24.69
N VAL A 66 12.28 -24.51 -25.39
CA VAL A 66 12.25 -24.22 -26.83
C VAL A 66 11.87 -22.78 -27.16
N GLU A 67 11.36 -22.02 -26.19
CA GLU A 67 10.98 -20.61 -26.36
C GLU A 67 12.20 -19.69 -26.20
N PRO A 68 12.72 -19.07 -27.28
CA PRO A 68 13.97 -18.29 -27.22
C PRO A 68 13.89 -17.05 -26.31
N GLN A 69 12.68 -16.58 -26.02
CA GLN A 69 12.44 -15.42 -25.16
C GLN A 69 12.47 -15.75 -23.66
N ILE A 70 12.70 -17.03 -23.32
CA ILE A 70 12.78 -17.51 -21.94
C ILE A 70 14.18 -18.01 -21.66
N ARG A 71 14.78 -17.47 -20.60
CA ARG A 71 16.03 -17.98 -20.05
C ARG A 71 15.73 -18.95 -18.92
N LEU A 72 16.04 -20.23 -19.12
CA LEU A 72 15.81 -21.30 -18.15
C LEU A 72 17.14 -21.76 -17.50
N TRP A 73 17.14 -22.02 -16.19
CA TRP A 73 18.30 -22.55 -15.45
C TRP A 73 17.86 -23.36 -14.21
N ASP A 74 18.83 -23.94 -13.49
CA ASP A 74 18.60 -24.83 -12.33
C ASP A 74 17.60 -25.97 -12.63
N ILE A 75 17.69 -26.57 -13.82
CA ILE A 75 16.68 -27.52 -14.33
C ILE A 75 16.91 -28.92 -13.75
N LEU A 76 15.92 -29.40 -13.01
CA LEU A 76 15.79 -30.75 -12.49
C LEU A 76 14.34 -31.22 -12.67
N GLN A 77 14.06 -32.51 -12.48
CA GLN A 77 12.67 -33.00 -12.58
C GLN A 77 11.71 -32.37 -11.58
N THR A 78 12.22 -31.89 -10.44
CA THR A 78 11.43 -31.32 -9.34
C THR A 78 11.66 -29.82 -9.17
N LYS A 79 12.41 -29.18 -10.07
CA LYS A 79 12.82 -27.78 -9.91
C LYS A 79 13.18 -27.15 -11.24
N PHE A 80 12.78 -25.90 -11.44
CA PHE A 80 13.36 -25.04 -12.48
C PHE A 80 13.23 -23.58 -12.08
N LYS A 81 14.09 -22.74 -12.67
CA LYS A 81 13.94 -21.28 -12.61
C LYS A 81 13.98 -20.72 -14.01
N ALA A 82 13.16 -19.71 -14.25
CA ALA A 82 13.14 -19.02 -15.52
C ALA A 82 13.04 -17.51 -15.34
N LYS A 83 13.51 -16.80 -16.36
CA LYS A 83 13.12 -15.42 -16.61
C LYS A 83 12.59 -15.30 -18.02
N ALA A 84 11.48 -14.60 -18.15
CA ALA A 84 10.78 -14.44 -19.42
C ALA A 84 10.60 -12.95 -19.74
N LEU A 85 10.21 -12.66 -20.98
CA LEU A 85 9.83 -11.32 -21.44
C LEU A 85 10.93 -10.29 -21.15
N GLN A 86 12.13 -10.53 -21.69
CA GLN A 86 13.29 -9.65 -21.50
C GLN A 86 13.63 -9.43 -20.02
N GLU A 87 13.65 -10.52 -19.24
CA GLU A 87 13.97 -10.53 -17.80
C GLU A 87 12.97 -9.78 -16.90
N LYS A 88 11.79 -9.40 -17.41
CA LYS A 88 10.75 -8.68 -16.65
C LYS A 88 9.94 -9.57 -15.71
N VAL A 89 9.90 -10.87 -16.00
CA VAL A 89 9.17 -11.86 -15.21
C VAL A 89 10.14 -12.90 -14.68
N TYR A 90 10.08 -13.17 -13.38
CA TYR A 90 10.78 -14.28 -12.74
C TYR A 90 9.80 -15.42 -12.42
N ILE A 91 10.22 -16.65 -12.69
CA ILE A 91 9.42 -17.87 -12.46
C ILE A 91 10.29 -18.86 -11.71
N GLU A 92 9.74 -19.46 -10.65
CA GLU A 92 10.41 -20.50 -9.87
C GLU A 92 9.43 -21.62 -9.57
N TYR A 93 9.83 -22.85 -9.88
CA TYR A 93 9.17 -24.07 -9.44
C TYR A 93 10.15 -24.86 -8.59
N ASP A 94 9.73 -25.31 -7.41
CA ASP A 94 10.53 -26.17 -6.54
C ASP A 94 9.61 -27.06 -5.71
N LYS A 95 9.37 -28.29 -6.20
CA LYS A 95 8.47 -29.25 -5.56
C LYS A 95 9.00 -29.72 -4.21
N VAL A 96 10.29 -30.06 -4.13
CA VAL A 96 10.87 -30.65 -2.91
C VAL A 96 10.82 -29.64 -1.77
N LYS A 97 11.18 -28.39 -2.04
CA LYS A 97 11.08 -27.31 -1.07
C LYS A 97 9.62 -27.06 -0.69
N ALA A 98 8.71 -27.02 -1.65
CA ALA A 98 7.29 -26.82 -1.37
C ALA A 98 6.70 -27.89 -0.44
N ASP A 99 6.94 -29.17 -0.74
CA ASP A 99 6.49 -30.30 0.07
C ASP A 99 7.11 -30.28 1.49
N THR A 100 8.39 -29.89 1.60
CA THR A 100 9.09 -29.81 2.91
C THR A 100 8.49 -28.74 3.83
N TRP A 101 8.01 -27.65 3.26
CA TRP A 101 7.50 -26.50 4.02
C TRP A 101 5.97 -26.41 4.03
N ASP A 102 5.29 -27.41 3.46
CA ASP A 102 3.84 -27.46 3.25
C ASP A 102 3.30 -26.18 2.58
N ARG A 103 3.86 -25.85 1.41
CA ARG A 103 3.52 -24.64 0.65
C ARG A 103 3.28 -24.97 -0.81
N ARG A 104 2.66 -24.01 -1.51
CA ARG A 104 2.52 -24.02 -2.96
C ARG A 104 3.87 -24.01 -3.67
N ASN A 105 3.96 -24.73 -4.79
CA ASN A 105 5.23 -25.14 -5.37
C ASN A 105 5.77 -24.31 -6.54
N MET A 106 5.01 -23.32 -7.00
CA MET A 106 5.39 -22.43 -8.09
C MET A 106 5.13 -20.97 -7.72
N ARG A 107 6.05 -20.08 -8.12
CA ARG A 107 6.00 -18.64 -7.87
C ARG A 107 6.34 -17.87 -9.14
N VAL A 108 5.56 -16.83 -9.41
CA VAL A 108 5.76 -15.91 -10.53
C VAL A 108 5.81 -14.48 -9.99
N GLU A 109 6.91 -13.76 -10.24
CA GLU A 109 7.15 -12.40 -9.76
C GLU A 109 7.36 -11.44 -10.94
N PHE A 110 6.68 -10.29 -10.91
CA PHE A 110 6.80 -9.27 -11.95
C PHE A 110 6.35 -7.89 -11.44
N ASN A 111 6.76 -6.82 -12.13
CA ASN A 111 6.17 -5.49 -11.98
C ASN A 111 5.16 -5.28 -13.13
N PRO A 112 3.85 -5.13 -12.83
CA PRO A 112 2.84 -5.00 -13.88
C PRO A 112 3.02 -3.74 -14.73
N ASN A 113 3.61 -2.66 -14.19
CA ASN A 113 3.89 -1.43 -14.94
C ASN A 113 4.96 -1.61 -16.03
N LYS A 114 5.73 -2.71 -16.00
CA LYS A 114 6.76 -3.01 -16.99
C LYS A 114 6.27 -3.95 -18.09
N LEU A 115 5.05 -4.47 -18.00
CA LEU A 115 4.47 -5.37 -18.99
C LEU A 115 3.51 -4.63 -19.91
N THR A 116 3.58 -4.92 -21.20
CA THR A 116 2.53 -4.51 -22.15
C THR A 116 1.29 -5.39 -21.96
N HIS A 117 0.15 -4.98 -22.50
CA HIS A 117 -1.06 -5.79 -22.41
C HIS A 117 -0.92 -7.17 -23.10
N GLU A 118 -0.25 -7.22 -24.24
CA GLU A 118 0.05 -8.48 -24.95
C GLU A 118 0.93 -9.40 -24.10
N GLU A 119 1.94 -8.83 -23.43
CA GLU A 119 2.81 -9.57 -22.51
C GLU A 119 2.07 -10.10 -21.29
N MET A 120 1.12 -9.32 -20.75
CA MET A 120 0.26 -9.77 -19.66
C MET A 120 -0.62 -10.96 -20.09
N ILE A 121 -1.23 -10.87 -21.27
CA ILE A 121 -2.03 -11.97 -21.84
C ILE A 121 -1.16 -13.21 -22.05
N TRP A 122 0.03 -13.03 -22.66
CA TRP A 122 0.97 -14.11 -22.89
C TRP A 122 1.38 -14.79 -21.58
N LEU A 123 1.73 -14.00 -20.55
CA LEU A 123 2.12 -14.53 -19.25
C LEU A 123 0.97 -15.31 -18.60
N LYS A 124 -0.24 -14.76 -18.68
CA LYS A 124 -1.43 -15.41 -18.13
C LYS A 124 -1.69 -16.76 -18.80
N GLN A 125 -1.79 -16.78 -20.13
CA GLN A 125 -2.17 -17.96 -20.89
C GLN A 125 -1.11 -19.06 -20.89
N ASN A 126 0.17 -18.68 -20.97
CA ASN A 126 1.26 -19.65 -21.13
C ASN A 126 1.85 -20.12 -19.80
N ILE A 127 1.71 -19.34 -18.72
CA ILE A 127 2.31 -19.65 -17.42
C ILE A 127 1.24 -19.79 -16.34
N ILE A 128 0.49 -18.70 -16.07
CA ILE A 128 -0.39 -18.63 -14.89
C ILE A 128 -1.55 -19.63 -14.98
N ASP A 129 -2.16 -19.77 -16.15
CA ASP A 129 -3.30 -20.66 -16.38
C ASP A 129 -2.94 -22.16 -16.29
N TYR A 130 -1.66 -22.53 -16.14
CA TYR A 130 -1.25 -23.90 -15.84
C TYR A 130 -1.19 -24.19 -14.34
N MET A 131 -1.20 -23.16 -13.48
CA MET A 131 -1.22 -23.32 -12.04
C MET A 131 -2.62 -23.69 -11.52
N GLU A 132 -2.66 -24.37 -10.38
CA GLU A 132 -3.85 -24.67 -9.60
C GLU A 132 -3.68 -24.02 -8.22
N ASP A 133 -4.76 -23.70 -7.50
CA ASP A 133 -4.68 -23.05 -6.19
C ASP A 133 -3.83 -21.76 -6.22
N ASP A 134 -3.96 -21.00 -7.30
CA ASP A 134 -3.23 -19.77 -7.53
C ASP A 134 -3.81 -18.59 -6.73
N GLY A 135 -2.93 -17.72 -6.25
CA GLY A 135 -3.33 -16.50 -5.57
C GLY A 135 -2.15 -15.57 -5.32
N PHE A 136 -2.46 -14.31 -5.03
CA PHE A 136 -1.44 -13.33 -4.70
C PHE A 136 -0.82 -13.64 -3.33
N THR A 137 0.49 -13.47 -3.23
CA THR A 137 1.24 -13.55 -1.96
C THR A 137 2.07 -12.29 -1.71
N ARG A 138 2.16 -11.42 -2.72
CA ARG A 138 2.69 -10.07 -2.59
C ARG A 138 1.99 -9.12 -3.55
N LEU A 139 1.67 -7.93 -3.03
CA LEU A 139 1.22 -6.77 -3.80
C LEU A 139 1.92 -5.53 -3.24
N ASP A 140 2.56 -4.75 -4.09
CA ASP A 140 3.16 -3.47 -3.69
C ASP A 140 2.35 -2.32 -4.30
N LEU A 141 1.78 -1.45 -3.46
CA LEU A 141 1.14 -0.21 -3.90
C LEU A 141 2.16 0.92 -3.93
N ALA A 142 2.25 1.66 -5.04
CA ALA A 142 3.13 2.80 -5.19
C ALA A 142 2.35 4.09 -5.40
N PHE A 143 2.60 5.08 -4.55
CA PHE A 143 2.10 6.44 -4.65
C PHE A 143 3.26 7.38 -4.98
N ASP A 144 3.25 7.97 -6.18
CA ASP A 144 4.27 8.91 -6.64
C ASP A 144 3.80 10.35 -6.43
N PHE A 145 4.61 11.13 -5.71
CA PHE A 145 4.38 12.53 -5.39
C PHE A 145 5.40 13.42 -6.11
N GLU A 146 4.91 14.48 -6.76
CA GLU A 146 5.74 15.56 -7.31
C GLU A 146 6.03 16.63 -6.24
N ASP A 147 6.42 16.19 -5.04
CA ASP A 147 6.75 17.05 -3.88
C ASP A 147 7.96 16.45 -3.15
N ASP A 148 8.70 17.26 -2.37
CA ASP A 148 9.84 16.79 -1.60
C ASP A 148 9.39 16.18 -0.26
N LEU A 149 9.39 14.84 -0.17
CA LEU A 149 8.99 14.15 1.06
C LEU A 149 10.12 14.06 2.11
N SER A 150 11.30 14.66 1.87
CA SER A 150 12.36 14.73 2.90
C SER A 150 11.87 15.48 4.13
N ASP A 151 11.14 16.58 3.91
CA ASP A 151 10.71 17.55 4.91
C ASP A 151 9.46 17.12 5.69
N TYR A 152 8.86 15.99 5.32
CA TYR A 152 7.70 15.43 5.99
C TYR A 152 8.12 14.49 7.10
N TYR A 153 7.42 14.57 8.23
CA TYR A 153 7.52 13.62 9.31
C TYR A 153 6.54 12.48 9.10
N ALA A 154 7.06 11.27 8.90
CA ALA A 154 6.25 10.07 8.74
C ALA A 154 6.20 9.26 10.04
N MET A 155 5.01 8.85 10.45
CA MET A 155 4.81 8.03 11.64
C MET A 155 3.67 7.04 11.47
N THR A 156 3.70 5.99 12.27
CA THR A 156 2.61 5.01 12.39
C THR A 156 1.97 5.10 13.77
N ASP A 157 0.67 4.79 13.89
CA ASP A 157 0.00 4.70 15.20
C ASP A 157 0.63 3.58 16.04
N LYS A 158 0.89 2.42 15.42
CA LYS A 158 1.62 1.30 16.03
C LYS A 158 3.12 1.57 16.07
N ALA A 159 3.83 1.02 17.06
CA ALA A 159 5.29 1.08 17.10
C ALA A 159 5.86 0.02 16.14
N VAL A 160 6.61 0.47 15.13
CA VAL A 160 7.30 -0.39 14.17
C VAL A 160 8.78 -0.05 14.14
N LYS A 161 9.62 -0.97 13.69
CA LYS A 161 11.03 -0.67 13.42
C LYS A 161 11.11 0.39 12.32
N LYS A 162 12.03 1.34 12.46
CA LYS A 162 12.26 2.40 11.48
C LYS A 162 13.73 2.39 11.06
N THR A 163 13.99 2.65 9.79
CA THR A 163 15.36 2.88 9.28
C THR A 163 15.33 4.10 8.37
N VAL A 164 16.29 5.02 8.52
CA VAL A 164 16.40 6.20 7.67
C VAL A 164 17.80 6.24 7.07
N PHE A 165 17.87 6.34 5.75
CA PHE A 165 19.10 6.54 5.01
C PHE A 165 19.22 8.01 4.66
N TYR A 166 20.38 8.58 4.96
CA TYR A 166 20.69 9.99 4.71
C TYR A 166 21.69 10.09 3.56
N GLY A 167 21.46 11.06 2.68
CA GLY A 167 22.39 11.41 1.62
C GLY A 167 23.63 12.11 2.14
N ARG A 168 24.60 12.35 1.25
CA ARG A 168 25.83 13.11 1.58
C ARG A 168 25.55 14.56 2.01
N ASN A 169 24.39 15.10 1.65
CA ASN A 169 23.91 16.43 2.05
C ASN A 169 23.26 16.44 3.44
N GLY A 170 23.18 15.28 4.13
CA GLY A 170 22.55 15.15 5.44
C GLY A 170 21.02 15.11 5.42
N LYS A 171 20.38 15.16 4.23
CA LYS A 171 18.93 15.02 4.11
C LYS A 171 18.51 13.55 4.08
N PRO A 172 17.36 13.18 4.67
CA PRO A 172 16.78 11.84 4.47
C PRO A 172 16.51 11.61 2.98
N GLU A 173 16.93 10.46 2.46
CA GLU A 173 16.66 10.03 1.07
C GLU A 173 15.69 8.84 1.04
N THR A 174 15.70 8.01 2.08
CA THR A 174 14.86 6.83 2.19
C THR A 174 14.48 6.57 3.65
N LYS A 175 13.18 6.33 3.90
CA LYS A 175 12.61 6.01 5.21
C LYS A 175 11.87 4.68 5.11
N TYR A 176 12.19 3.74 5.97
CA TYR A 176 11.56 2.43 6.06
C TYR A 176 10.76 2.30 7.36
N PHE A 177 9.57 1.71 7.27
CA PHE A 177 8.69 1.41 8.40
C PHE A 177 8.30 -0.07 8.37
N GLY A 178 8.68 -0.81 9.42
CA GLY A 178 8.57 -2.26 9.49
C GLY A 178 9.86 -2.97 9.09
N VAL A 179 9.74 -4.25 8.77
CA VAL A 179 10.85 -5.09 8.29
C VAL A 179 10.44 -5.69 6.96
N ARG A 180 11.38 -5.90 6.04
CA ARG A 180 11.05 -6.42 4.71
C ARG A 180 10.29 -7.76 4.71
N ASP A 181 10.52 -8.62 5.70
CA ASP A 181 9.87 -9.93 5.81
C ASP A 181 8.52 -9.93 6.57
N SER A 182 8.04 -8.76 7.02
CA SER A 182 6.70 -8.65 7.61
C SER A 182 5.61 -8.57 6.55
N ASP A 183 4.37 -8.84 6.96
CA ASP A 183 3.18 -8.81 6.09
C ASP A 183 2.90 -7.43 5.49
N ARG A 184 3.40 -6.38 6.13
CA ARG A 184 3.37 -5.01 5.62
C ARG A 184 4.71 -4.32 5.85
N PHE A 185 5.25 -3.70 4.81
CA PHE A 185 6.48 -2.93 4.85
C PHE A 185 6.32 -1.66 4.02
N ILE A 186 6.67 -0.50 4.59
CA ILE A 186 6.46 0.80 3.92
C ILE A 186 7.81 1.45 3.65
N ARG A 187 7.99 1.96 2.43
CA ARG A 187 9.16 2.72 1.99
C ARG A 187 8.72 4.11 1.54
N ILE A 188 9.42 5.13 1.98
CA ILE A 188 9.25 6.51 1.51
C ILE A 188 10.61 6.95 1.01
N TYR A 189 10.77 7.18 -0.29
CA TYR A 189 12.09 7.42 -0.86
C TYR A 189 12.07 8.35 -2.06
N ASN A 190 13.22 8.99 -2.31
CA ASN A 190 13.42 9.84 -3.46
C ASN A 190 13.53 8.99 -4.73
N LYS A 191 12.42 8.88 -5.47
CA LYS A 191 12.32 8.07 -6.68
C LYS A 191 13.09 8.68 -7.84
N LYS A 192 13.21 10.02 -7.90
CA LYS A 192 14.04 10.71 -8.89
C LYS A 192 15.51 10.33 -8.77
N GLN A 193 16.03 10.33 -7.54
CA GLN A 193 17.40 9.93 -7.26
C GLN A 193 17.62 8.45 -7.58
N GLU A 194 16.70 7.57 -7.17
CA GLU A 194 16.79 6.13 -7.47
C GLU A 194 16.80 5.83 -8.98
N ARG A 195 15.98 6.52 -9.78
CA ARG A 195 16.01 6.41 -11.25
C ARG A 195 17.32 6.90 -11.86
N LYS A 196 17.86 8.00 -11.34
CA LYS A 196 19.14 8.54 -11.79
C LYS A 196 20.29 7.56 -11.53
N ASP A 197 20.28 6.91 -10.37
CA ASP A 197 21.29 5.93 -9.99
C ASP A 197 21.21 4.65 -10.84
N ASN A 198 20.00 4.28 -11.29
CA ASN A 198 19.78 3.16 -12.20
C ASN A 198 19.98 3.49 -13.69
N ALA A 199 20.37 4.73 -14.03
CA ALA A 199 20.48 5.23 -15.41
C ALA A 199 19.17 5.10 -16.23
N ASP A 200 18.02 5.27 -15.57
CA ASP A 200 16.70 5.35 -16.22
C ASP A 200 16.48 6.73 -16.88
N VAL A 201 15.35 6.88 -17.59
CA VAL A 201 14.93 8.11 -18.27
C VAL A 201 14.84 9.32 -17.33
N GLU A 202 15.27 10.49 -17.81
CA GLU A 202 15.23 11.75 -17.07
C GLU A 202 13.80 12.15 -16.67
N VAL A 203 13.63 12.52 -15.40
CA VAL A 203 12.35 12.95 -14.83
C VAL A 203 12.24 14.46 -14.95
N VAL A 204 11.23 14.93 -15.69
CA VAL A 204 10.97 16.36 -15.94
C VAL A 204 10.64 17.13 -14.65
N SER A 205 9.87 16.52 -13.75
CA SER A 205 9.48 17.16 -12.48
C SER A 205 10.68 17.43 -11.58
N GLU A 206 10.67 18.56 -10.87
CA GLU A 206 11.74 18.96 -9.94
C GLU A 206 11.96 17.90 -8.85
N HIS A 207 10.86 17.42 -8.27
CA HIS A 207 10.84 16.40 -7.23
C HIS A 207 10.01 15.19 -7.68
N LEU A 208 10.47 13.99 -7.31
CA LEU A 208 9.66 12.77 -7.43
C LEU A 208 9.99 11.84 -6.27
N TRP A 209 9.03 11.67 -5.38
CA TRP A 209 9.12 10.81 -4.21
C TRP A 209 8.05 9.73 -4.26
N ARG A 210 8.39 8.52 -3.81
CA ARG A 210 7.46 7.39 -3.79
C ARG A 210 7.19 6.95 -2.36
N VAL A 211 5.91 6.77 -2.05
CA VAL A 211 5.45 5.98 -0.90
C VAL A 211 5.03 4.61 -1.42
N GLU A 212 5.78 3.57 -1.07
CA GLU A 212 5.56 2.20 -1.49
C GLU A 212 5.11 1.35 -0.30
N VAL A 213 3.94 0.73 -0.40
CA VAL A 213 3.37 -0.17 0.62
C VAL A 213 3.42 -1.59 0.09
N GLU A 214 4.42 -2.34 0.55
CA GLU A 214 4.65 -3.75 0.23
C GLU A 214 3.80 -4.61 1.17
N LEU A 215 2.87 -5.37 0.60
CA LEU A 215 1.94 -6.25 1.30
C LEU A 215 2.28 -7.70 0.97
N LYS A 216 2.24 -8.58 1.95
CA LYS A 216 2.55 -10.01 1.81
C LYS A 216 1.56 -10.87 2.58
N ARG A 217 1.48 -12.15 2.20
CA ARG A 217 0.62 -13.14 2.87
C ARG A 217 -0.82 -12.62 2.89
N ASP A 218 -1.53 -12.76 4.00
CA ASP A 218 -2.95 -12.38 4.14
C ASP A 218 -3.19 -10.87 4.00
N MET A 219 -2.17 -10.02 4.17
CA MET A 219 -2.32 -8.57 4.02
C MET A 219 -2.60 -8.13 2.58
N VAL A 220 -2.37 -9.00 1.58
CA VAL A 220 -2.69 -8.69 0.17
C VAL A 220 -4.19 -8.52 -0.06
N ASP A 221 -5.03 -9.23 0.70
CA ASP A 221 -6.49 -9.13 0.59
C ASP A 221 -7.04 -7.81 1.16
N TYR A 222 -6.24 -7.12 1.97
CA TYR A 222 -6.56 -5.84 2.59
C TYR A 222 -5.85 -4.66 1.91
N TRP A 223 -5.45 -4.81 0.63
CA TRP A 223 -4.71 -3.78 -0.10
C TRP A 223 -5.44 -2.43 -0.14
N ASN A 224 -6.77 -2.45 -0.16
CA ASN A 224 -7.60 -1.25 -0.20
C ASN A 224 -7.74 -0.53 1.17
N ASP A 225 -7.20 -1.08 2.26
CA ASP A 225 -7.25 -0.50 3.61
C ASP A 225 -5.92 -0.59 4.38
N CYS A 226 -4.81 -0.73 3.65
CA CYS A 226 -3.55 -1.22 4.23
C CYS A 226 -2.67 -0.19 4.95
N PHE A 227 -2.97 1.11 4.87
CA PHE A 227 -2.12 2.20 5.42
C PHE A 227 -2.87 3.19 6.31
N ASN A 228 -3.99 2.79 6.90
CA ASN A 228 -4.79 3.68 7.77
C ASN A 228 -4.05 4.24 8.99
N ASP A 229 -3.06 3.51 9.50
CA ASP A 229 -2.26 3.92 10.64
C ASP A 229 -1.02 4.73 10.26
N LEU A 230 -0.73 4.92 8.97
CA LEU A 230 0.36 5.74 8.46
C LEU A 230 -0.07 7.21 8.40
N HIS A 231 0.80 8.11 8.86
CA HIS A 231 0.59 9.55 8.80
C HIS A 231 1.84 10.20 8.21
N ILE A 232 1.70 10.99 7.14
CA ILE A 232 2.80 11.70 6.49
C ILE A 232 2.54 13.20 6.63
N LEU A 233 3.16 13.77 7.66
CA LEU A 233 2.75 15.02 8.27
C LEU A 233 3.75 16.14 8.01
N LYS A 234 3.27 17.39 8.03
CA LYS A 234 4.12 18.60 8.13
C LYS A 234 3.77 19.37 9.40
N PRO A 235 4.32 19.00 10.58
CA PRO A 235 3.90 19.56 11.86
C PRO A 235 4.31 21.03 12.02
N ALA A 236 3.36 21.91 12.34
CA ALA A 236 3.61 23.33 12.66
C ALA A 236 4.07 23.51 14.11
N TRP A 237 5.11 22.78 14.53
CA TRP A 237 5.57 22.75 15.93
C TRP A 237 5.88 24.15 16.50
N ALA A 238 6.37 25.07 15.66
CA ALA A 238 6.68 26.44 16.04
C ALA A 238 5.46 27.27 16.47
N THR A 239 4.24 26.86 16.13
CA THR A 239 3.00 27.60 16.47
C THR A 239 2.41 27.19 17.82
N LEU A 240 3.02 26.25 18.54
CA LEU A 240 2.56 25.82 19.87
C LEU A 240 2.79 26.93 20.92
N GLU A 241 1.74 27.31 21.64
CA GLU A 241 1.81 28.34 22.70
C GLU A 241 2.65 27.91 23.90
N LYS A 242 2.59 26.62 24.27
CA LYS A 242 3.31 26.09 25.43
C LYS A 242 4.74 25.72 25.03
N ILE A 243 5.70 26.52 25.49
CA ILE A 243 7.14 26.33 25.24
C ILE A 243 7.60 24.89 25.55
N ASN A 244 7.14 24.30 26.65
CA ASN A 244 7.51 22.92 27.01
C ASN A 244 7.00 21.88 26.00
N GLU A 245 5.80 22.06 25.46
CA GLU A 245 5.25 21.16 24.44
C GLU A 245 5.92 21.39 23.09
N GLN A 246 6.19 22.65 22.74
CA GLN A 246 6.96 23.03 21.55
C GLN A 246 8.35 22.37 21.56
N ALA A 247 9.12 22.52 22.63
CA ALA A 247 10.46 21.93 22.77
C ALA A 247 10.43 20.40 22.72
N MET A 248 9.44 19.78 23.37
CA MET A 248 9.26 18.32 23.35
C MET A 248 8.92 17.82 21.94
N VAL A 249 8.00 18.48 21.23
CA VAL A 249 7.65 18.12 19.86
C VAL A 249 8.85 18.29 18.94
N TYR A 250 9.55 19.42 19.00
CA TYR A 250 10.77 19.65 18.22
C TYR A 250 11.78 18.52 18.43
N THR A 251 12.04 18.16 19.69
CA THR A 251 12.96 17.07 20.04
C THR A 251 12.50 15.75 19.43
N LEU A 252 11.22 15.39 19.54
CA LEU A 252 10.69 14.12 19.02
C LEU A 252 10.66 14.03 17.49
N LEU A 253 10.61 15.16 16.79
CA LEU A 253 10.64 15.21 15.33
C LEU A 253 12.06 15.02 14.77
N HIS A 254 13.09 15.43 15.52
CA HIS A 254 14.49 15.39 15.06
C HIS A 254 15.28 14.23 15.68
N GLU A 255 14.89 13.76 16.88
CA GLU A 255 15.59 12.71 17.62
C GLU A 255 14.69 11.49 17.86
N GLU A 256 14.65 10.56 16.91
CA GLU A 256 13.77 9.37 16.98
C GLU A 256 14.03 8.53 18.24
N SER A 257 15.27 8.48 18.73
CA SER A 257 15.66 7.77 19.95
C SER A 257 14.92 8.26 21.20
N MET A 258 14.47 9.51 21.21
CA MET A 258 13.76 10.13 22.34
C MET A 258 12.36 9.54 22.53
N TRP A 259 11.73 9.00 21.48
CA TRP A 259 10.50 8.21 21.63
C TRP A 259 10.70 6.97 22.52
N GLY A 260 11.91 6.41 22.57
CA GLY A 260 12.25 5.26 23.40
C GLY A 260 12.15 5.55 24.90
N LYS A 261 12.42 6.80 25.31
CA LYS A 261 12.48 7.24 26.72
C LYS A 261 11.12 7.57 27.33
N LEU A 262 10.07 7.68 26.50
CA LEU A 262 8.73 8.10 26.94
C LEU A 262 7.86 6.93 27.39
N SER A 263 6.95 7.18 28.35
CA SER A 263 5.89 6.23 28.72
C SER A 263 4.87 6.04 27.59
N LYS A 264 4.14 4.93 27.56
CA LYS A 264 3.08 4.66 26.55
C LYS A 264 2.08 5.81 26.44
N ASN A 265 1.57 6.31 27.58
CA ASN A 265 0.58 7.40 27.60
C ASN A 265 1.17 8.70 27.07
N THR A 266 2.43 9.00 27.41
CA THR A 266 3.14 10.17 26.90
C THR A 266 3.35 10.08 25.38
N LYS A 267 3.72 8.90 24.85
CA LYS A 267 3.83 8.68 23.40
C LYS A 267 2.49 8.94 22.71
N THR A 268 1.39 8.39 23.24
CA THR A 268 0.04 8.61 22.71
C THR A 268 -0.33 10.09 22.69
N LYS A 269 -0.06 10.82 23.79
CA LYS A 269 -0.30 12.27 23.88
C LYS A 269 0.44 13.01 22.76
N PHE A 270 1.74 12.81 22.61
CA PHE A 270 2.54 13.55 21.62
C PHE A 270 2.27 13.12 20.18
N LYS A 271 1.97 11.84 19.91
CA LYS A 271 1.49 11.40 18.59
C LYS A 271 0.19 12.11 18.21
N LYS A 272 -0.75 12.25 19.15
CA LYS A 272 -1.99 12.99 18.94
C LYS A 272 -1.71 14.48 18.68
N LEU A 273 -0.88 15.11 19.52
CA LEU A 273 -0.52 16.51 19.38
C LEU A 273 0.13 16.80 18.03
N ILE A 274 1.11 15.99 17.60
CA ILE A 274 1.79 16.12 16.30
C ILE A 274 0.79 16.07 15.15
N ARG A 275 -0.19 15.16 15.19
CA ARG A 275 -1.27 15.12 14.18
C ARG A 275 -2.14 16.37 14.21
N GLU A 276 -2.51 16.86 15.38
CA GLU A 276 -3.39 18.02 15.53
C GLU A 276 -2.75 19.34 15.05
N ILE A 277 -1.43 19.48 15.23
CA ILE A 277 -0.69 20.67 14.76
C ILE A 277 -0.20 20.54 13.32
N SER A 278 -0.54 19.47 12.61
CA SER A 278 -0.12 19.27 11.23
C SER A 278 -1.20 19.81 10.28
N PRO A 279 -0.99 20.97 9.64
CA PRO A 279 -1.92 21.48 8.63
C PRO A 279 -2.05 20.56 7.41
N ILE A 280 -1.06 19.69 7.19
CA ILE A 280 -0.98 18.80 6.03
C ILE A 280 -0.75 17.37 6.52
N ASP A 281 -1.59 16.46 6.04
CA ASP A 281 -1.39 15.01 6.09
C ASP A 281 -1.58 14.42 4.69
N LEU A 282 -0.48 13.97 4.07
CA LEU A 282 -0.53 13.40 2.72
C LEU A 282 -1.23 12.04 2.69
N THR A 283 -1.39 11.36 3.84
CA THR A 283 -2.14 10.10 3.89
C THR A 283 -3.59 10.30 3.45
N GLU A 284 -4.23 11.42 3.79
CA GLU A 284 -5.60 11.70 3.36
C GLU A 284 -5.71 11.83 1.84
N LEU A 285 -4.67 12.39 1.21
CA LEU A 285 -4.57 12.44 -0.25
C LEU A 285 -4.46 11.01 -0.82
N MET A 286 -3.56 10.18 -0.27
CA MET A 286 -3.40 8.77 -0.67
C MET A 286 -4.70 7.98 -0.58
N LYS A 287 -5.46 8.14 0.52
CA LYS A 287 -6.77 7.49 0.70
C LYS A 287 -7.75 7.93 -0.38
N SER A 288 -7.79 9.23 -0.69
CA SER A 288 -8.66 9.76 -1.74
C SER A 288 -8.29 9.22 -3.13
N THR A 289 -6.99 9.16 -3.45
CA THR A 289 -6.47 8.59 -4.70
C THR A 289 -6.80 7.11 -4.82
N LEU A 290 -6.59 6.35 -3.73
CA LEU A 290 -6.88 4.91 -3.69
C LEU A 290 -8.35 4.65 -3.97
N LYS A 291 -9.25 5.35 -3.27
CA LYS A 291 -10.69 5.21 -3.46
C LYS A 291 -11.15 5.56 -4.88
N ALA A 292 -10.53 6.58 -5.49
CA ALA A 292 -10.83 6.97 -6.87
C ALA A 292 -10.41 5.91 -7.91
N ASN A 293 -9.33 5.17 -7.63
CA ASN A 293 -8.77 4.16 -8.54
C ASN A 293 -9.09 2.71 -8.16
N GLU A 294 -9.80 2.50 -7.05
CA GLU A 294 -10.04 1.18 -6.44
C GLU A 294 -10.63 0.17 -7.44
N LYS A 295 -11.65 0.59 -8.21
CA LYS A 295 -12.29 -0.26 -9.23
C LYS A 295 -11.35 -0.66 -10.36
N GLN A 296 -10.44 0.23 -10.78
CA GLN A 296 -9.50 -0.06 -11.85
C GLN A 296 -8.40 -1.00 -11.36
N LEU A 297 -7.89 -0.77 -10.15
CA LEU A 297 -6.90 -1.65 -9.50
C LEU A 297 -7.49 -3.04 -9.25
N GLN A 298 -8.74 -3.12 -8.80
CA GLN A 298 -9.42 -4.41 -8.63
C GLN A 298 -9.54 -5.16 -9.96
N LYS A 299 -9.91 -4.49 -11.06
CA LYS A 299 -9.91 -5.12 -12.40
C LYS A 299 -8.54 -5.64 -12.82
N GLN A 300 -7.45 -4.98 -12.42
CA GLN A 300 -6.09 -5.46 -12.68
C GLN A 300 -5.77 -6.73 -11.88
N ILE A 301 -6.25 -6.85 -10.64
CA ILE A 301 -6.17 -8.08 -9.83
C ILE A 301 -7.01 -9.18 -10.48
N ASP A 302 -8.27 -8.89 -10.80
CA ASP A 302 -9.23 -9.83 -11.36
C ASP A 302 -8.76 -10.42 -12.70
N PHE A 303 -8.01 -9.64 -13.50
CA PHE A 303 -7.42 -10.13 -14.75
C PHE A 303 -6.54 -11.38 -14.55
N TRP A 304 -5.81 -11.46 -13.44
CA TRP A 304 -4.89 -12.56 -13.17
C TRP A 304 -5.57 -13.76 -12.53
N GLN A 305 -6.63 -13.51 -11.78
CA GLN A 305 -7.42 -14.57 -11.17
C GLN A 305 -8.24 -15.27 -12.27
N ARG A 306 -8.39 -16.59 -12.17
CA ARG A 306 -9.35 -17.28 -13.03
C ARG A 306 -10.74 -16.74 -12.69
N GLU A 307 -11.47 -16.22 -13.68
CA GLU A 307 -12.91 -16.04 -13.54
C GLU A 307 -13.49 -17.36 -13.01
N PHE A 308 -14.27 -17.30 -11.92
CA PHE A 308 -15.18 -18.38 -11.56
C PHE A 308 -16.11 -18.60 -12.74
N ARG A 309 -15.72 -19.47 -13.67
CA ARG A 309 -16.66 -20.12 -14.58
C ARG A 309 -17.51 -20.99 -13.67
N PHE A 310 -18.67 -20.47 -13.27
CA PHE A 310 -19.74 -21.29 -12.73
C PHE A 310 -19.92 -22.45 -13.71
N TRP A 311 -19.53 -23.65 -13.29
CA TRP A 311 -19.97 -24.85 -13.95
C TRP A 311 -21.50 -24.85 -13.85
N LYS A 312 -22.17 -24.76 -15.00
CA LYS A 312 -23.59 -25.11 -15.09
C LYS A 312 -23.73 -26.62 -15.08
#